data_AF-A0A8C1VT25-F1
#
_entry.id   AF-A0A8C1VT25-F1
#
_cell.length_a   1.000
_cell.length_b   1.000
_cell.length_c   1.000
_cell.angle_alpha   90.00
_cell.angle_beta   90.00
_cell.angle_gamma   90.00
#
_symmetry.space_group_name_H-M   'P 1'
#
loop_
_entity.id
_entity.type
_entity.pdbx_description
1 polymer ?
#
loop_
_entity_poly.entity_id
_entity_poly.type
_entity_poly.pdbx_seq_one_letter_code
_entity_poly.pdbx_strand_id
1 'polypeptide(L)'
;GKGLYMIKVSGFMMDFNIVVYGITTGFGKFARTVIPVSKLKELQENLLRSHSSGLGSPLSPERTRMLLALRINVLAKGYSGVSLETLHRMIQAFNASCLSYVPEKGTVGASGDLAPLSHLALGLMGEGKMWSPKSGWADAKYVLEAHGLKPISLKPKEGLALINGTQMITSLGAEAVERAEAIARQADIIAALTLEVLKGTTKAFDSDIHELRPHPGQKEVALRFRSLLDSDHHPSEIAESHRFCDRVQDAYTMRCCPQVHGIVNDTIEFVKKIINTEINSATDNPMVFAERGETISGGNFHGEYPAKALDYLAIGVHELASISERRIERLCNPSLSELPAFLVNEGGLNSGFMIAHCTAAALVSENKVLCHPSSIDSLSTSAATEDHVSMGGWAARKALRVVEHVEQVLAIELLAACQGIEFLRPLRTTTPLEKVYDLVRATVKPWIKDRFMAPDIEAVHRLLVDQKVWNIAGPYIEKYCMEYIPESRPSSPTAFALDPPPSPRKRVRLE
;
A
#
# COMPACT_ATOMS: atom_id res chain seq x y z
N GLY A 1 -8.26 37.91 -5.34
CA GLY A 1 -8.02 38.42 -3.97
C GLY A 1 -6.61 38.14 -3.48
N LYS A 2 -6.28 36.89 -3.14
CA LYS A 2 -5.04 36.51 -2.43
C LYS A 2 -3.72 36.72 -3.22
N GLY A 3 -3.72 36.56 -4.55
CA GLY A 3 -2.51 36.72 -5.39
C GLY A 3 -1.95 38.15 -5.46
N LEU A 4 -2.79 39.19 -5.35
CA LEU A 4 -2.35 40.59 -5.35
C LEU A 4 -1.66 40.98 -4.03
N TYR A 5 -1.99 40.29 -2.93
CA TYR A 5 -1.40 40.56 -1.61
C TYR A 5 0.00 39.95 -1.49
N MET A 6 0.25 38.79 -2.12
CA MET A 6 1.58 38.16 -2.18
C MET A 6 2.63 39.04 -2.83
N ILE A 7 2.28 39.71 -3.95
CA ILE A 7 3.17 40.67 -4.64
C ILE A 7 3.47 41.86 -3.71
N LYS A 8 2.48 42.31 -2.93
CA LYS A 8 2.66 43.39 -1.95
C LYS A 8 3.50 42.97 -0.75
N VAL A 9 3.35 41.76 -0.19
CA VAL A 9 4.16 41.31 0.96
C VAL A 9 5.61 41.03 0.54
N SER A 10 5.84 40.42 -0.63
CA SER A 10 7.20 40.24 -1.14
C SER A 10 7.86 41.58 -1.48
N GLY A 11 7.11 42.53 -2.07
CA GLY A 11 7.60 43.88 -2.35
C GLY A 11 7.91 44.64 -1.06
N PHE A 12 6.98 44.63 -0.10
CA PHE A 12 7.12 45.30 1.19
C PHE A 12 8.30 44.74 2.02
N MET A 13 8.51 43.42 2.05
CA MET A 13 9.67 42.84 2.73
C MET A 13 11.00 43.21 2.07
N MET A 14 11.04 43.32 0.74
CA MET A 14 12.22 43.72 -0.01
C MET A 14 12.53 45.22 0.13
N ASP A 15 11.51 46.07 0.23
CA ASP A 15 11.67 47.52 0.39
C ASP A 15 12.18 47.95 1.78
N PHE A 16 11.95 47.13 2.82
CA PHE A 16 12.29 47.45 4.21
C PHE A 16 13.43 46.60 4.82
N ASN A 17 14.16 45.82 4.01
CA ASN A 17 15.31 45.02 4.44
C ASN A 17 15.00 44.08 5.63
N ILE A 18 13.79 43.51 5.65
CA ILE A 18 13.28 42.67 6.74
C ILE A 18 13.91 41.27 6.67
N VAL A 19 14.41 40.77 7.80
CA VAL A 19 15.10 39.47 7.92
C VAL A 19 14.05 38.35 8.01
N VAL A 20 13.97 37.49 6.97
CA VAL A 20 13.01 36.38 6.89
C VAL A 20 13.68 35.12 6.36
N TYR A 21 13.52 34.01 7.10
CA TYR A 21 14.16 32.72 6.81
C TYR A 21 13.89 32.23 5.38
N GLY A 22 14.96 31.98 4.62
CA GLY A 22 14.90 31.45 3.25
C GLY A 22 14.34 32.43 2.20
N ILE A 23 14.01 33.67 2.59
CA ILE A 23 13.61 34.76 1.69
C ILE A 23 14.73 35.78 1.55
N THR A 24 15.22 36.33 2.66
CA THR A 24 16.33 37.32 2.71
C THR A 24 17.55 36.82 3.47
N THR A 25 17.52 35.57 3.94
CA THR A 25 18.63 34.91 4.65
C THR A 25 19.04 33.59 3.99
N GLY A 26 20.18 33.02 4.40
CA GLY A 26 20.55 31.64 4.09
C GLY A 26 19.65 30.59 4.76
N PHE A 27 20.00 29.31 4.57
CA PHE A 27 19.24 28.14 5.01
C PHE A 27 19.92 27.38 6.14
N GLY A 28 19.15 26.67 6.98
CA GLY A 28 19.68 25.87 8.10
C GLY A 28 20.59 26.69 9.02
N LYS A 29 21.84 26.24 9.20
CA LYS A 29 22.84 26.93 10.03
C LYS A 29 23.12 28.37 9.58
N PHE A 30 22.91 28.68 8.31
CA PHE A 30 23.12 30.01 7.72
C PHE A 30 21.87 30.91 7.81
N ALA A 31 20.86 30.55 8.60
CA ALA A 31 19.64 31.34 8.80
C ALA A 31 19.89 32.80 9.28
N ARG A 32 21.07 33.10 9.84
CA ARG A 32 21.45 34.44 10.30
C ARG A 32 22.25 35.26 9.27
N THR A 33 22.59 34.68 8.13
CA THR A 33 23.35 35.36 7.07
C THR A 33 22.38 36.08 6.14
N VAL A 34 22.42 37.42 6.13
CA VAL A 34 21.58 38.25 5.23
C VAL A 34 22.13 38.21 3.81
N ILE A 35 21.25 38.04 2.82
CA ILE A 35 21.59 37.92 1.41
C ILE A 35 21.14 39.18 0.64
N PRO A 36 22.00 39.79 -0.19
CA PRO A 36 21.61 40.93 -1.01
C PRO A 36 20.46 40.60 -1.97
N VAL A 37 19.56 41.55 -2.20
CA VAL A 37 18.40 41.38 -3.11
C VAL A 37 18.81 40.89 -4.50
N SER A 38 19.94 41.38 -5.03
CA SER A 38 20.49 40.98 -6.33
C SER A 38 20.91 39.51 -6.42
N LYS A 39 21.11 38.84 -5.27
CA LYS A 39 21.53 37.44 -5.16
C LYS A 39 20.39 36.49 -4.81
N LEU A 40 19.17 36.98 -4.60
CA LEU A 40 18.06 36.13 -4.14
C LEU A 40 17.66 35.06 -5.15
N LYS A 41 17.72 35.35 -6.46
CA LYS A 41 17.46 34.33 -7.48
C LYS A 41 18.52 33.22 -7.43
N GLU A 42 19.79 33.61 -7.44
CA GLU A 42 20.94 32.70 -7.35
C GLU A 42 20.89 31.85 -6.07
N LEU A 43 20.46 32.44 -4.94
CA LEU A 43 20.26 31.72 -3.68
C LEU A 43 19.27 30.56 -3.82
N GLN A 44 18.12 30.77 -4.48
CA GLN A 44 17.11 29.72 -4.66
C GLN A 44 17.61 28.63 -5.63
N GLU A 45 18.30 29.01 -6.70
CA GLU A 45 18.86 28.04 -7.66
C GLU A 45 19.97 27.19 -7.02
N ASN A 46 20.88 27.81 -6.26
CA ASN A 46 21.95 27.12 -5.57
C ASN A 46 21.42 26.19 -4.47
N LEU A 47 20.31 26.55 -3.81
CA LEU A 47 19.63 25.66 -2.87
C LEU A 47 19.23 24.36 -3.59
N LEU A 48 18.48 24.45 -4.69
CA LEU A 48 18.00 23.26 -5.40
C LEU A 48 19.15 22.40 -5.94
N ARG A 49 20.19 23.01 -6.49
CA ARG A 49 21.37 22.29 -6.99
C ARG A 49 22.10 21.56 -5.88
N SER A 50 22.41 22.24 -4.78
CA SER A 50 23.14 21.64 -3.65
C SER A 50 22.35 20.56 -2.91
N HIS A 51 21.03 20.74 -2.79
CA HIS A 51 20.16 19.81 -2.08
C HIS A 51 19.76 18.61 -2.94
N SER A 52 19.98 18.64 -4.26
CA SER A 52 19.81 17.49 -5.17
C SER A 52 20.90 16.43 -5.00
N SER A 53 21.06 15.95 -3.78
CA SER A 53 22.08 14.98 -3.33
C SER A 53 21.50 13.59 -3.04
N GLY A 54 20.30 13.29 -3.57
CA GLY A 54 19.68 11.97 -3.47
C GLY A 54 20.43 10.85 -4.22
N LEU A 55 20.27 9.61 -3.77
CA LEU A 55 20.93 8.42 -4.31
C LEU A 55 19.95 7.26 -4.57
N GLY A 56 20.45 6.20 -5.19
CA GLY A 56 19.66 5.00 -5.52
C GLY A 56 18.94 5.08 -6.86
N SER A 57 18.09 4.09 -7.11
CA SER A 57 17.27 4.03 -8.32
C SER A 57 16.30 5.22 -8.40
N PRO A 58 15.93 5.68 -9.59
CA PRO A 58 14.87 6.67 -9.71
C PRO A 58 13.54 6.05 -9.28
N LEU A 59 12.66 6.89 -8.74
CA LEU A 59 11.24 6.58 -8.67
C LEU A 59 10.71 6.26 -10.08
N SER A 60 9.71 5.37 -10.12
CA SER A 60 8.99 5.13 -11.37
C SER A 60 8.29 6.41 -11.84
N PRO A 61 8.01 6.56 -13.14
CA PRO A 61 7.23 7.68 -13.64
C PRO A 61 5.93 7.93 -12.86
N GLU A 62 5.23 6.87 -12.48
CA GLU A 62 3.97 6.93 -11.71
C GLU A 62 4.21 7.51 -10.30
N ARG A 63 5.25 7.04 -9.60
CA ARG A 63 5.63 7.55 -8.27
C ARG A 63 6.10 9.00 -8.32
N THR A 64 6.92 9.37 -9.31
CA THR A 64 7.29 10.78 -9.53
C THR A 64 6.07 11.64 -9.84
N ARG A 65 5.10 11.13 -10.58
CA ARG A 65 3.86 11.84 -10.91
C ARG A 65 3.00 12.07 -9.67
N MET A 66 2.89 11.08 -8.77
CA MET A 66 2.22 11.24 -7.48
C MET A 66 2.92 12.30 -6.61
N LEU A 67 4.25 12.23 -6.51
CA LEU A 67 5.06 13.22 -5.79
C LEU A 67 4.82 14.64 -6.32
N LEU A 68 4.84 14.83 -7.65
CA LEU A 68 4.59 16.12 -8.29
C LEU A 68 3.17 16.63 -8.01
N ALA A 69 2.16 15.76 -8.09
CA ALA A 69 0.77 16.12 -7.79
C ALA A 69 0.62 16.62 -6.35
N LEU A 70 1.21 15.92 -5.38
CA LEU A 70 1.14 16.31 -3.98
C LEU A 70 1.87 17.62 -3.71
N ARG A 71 3.02 17.88 -4.35
CA ARG A 71 3.70 19.17 -4.21
C ARG A 71 2.86 20.31 -4.80
N ILE A 72 2.26 20.12 -5.97
CA ILE A 72 1.32 21.07 -6.56
C ILE A 72 0.15 21.34 -5.59
N ASN A 73 -0.44 20.30 -5.00
CA ASN A 73 -1.55 20.43 -4.05
C ASN A 73 -1.20 21.29 -2.83
N VAL A 74 -0.03 21.04 -2.22
CA VAL A 74 0.43 21.82 -1.06
C VAL A 74 0.64 23.30 -1.42
N LEU A 75 1.31 23.56 -2.55
CA LEU A 75 1.54 24.92 -3.04
C LEU A 75 0.24 25.66 -3.35
N ALA A 76 -0.73 24.97 -3.94
CA ALA A 76 -2.02 25.54 -4.33
C ALA A 76 -2.89 25.99 -3.14
N LYS A 77 -2.61 25.51 -1.91
CA LYS A 77 -3.29 25.97 -0.69
C LYS A 77 -3.00 27.45 -0.37
N GLY A 78 -1.93 28.01 -0.93
CA GLY A 78 -1.63 29.44 -0.84
C GLY A 78 -0.90 29.89 0.43
N TYR A 79 -0.39 28.95 1.24
CA TYR A 79 0.39 29.25 2.44
C TYR A 79 1.92 29.16 2.22
N SER A 80 2.36 28.77 1.03
CA SER A 80 3.78 28.61 0.69
C SER A 80 4.42 29.85 0.08
N GLY A 81 3.61 30.80 -0.39
CA GLY A 81 4.10 32.03 -1.02
C GLY A 81 4.78 31.86 -2.38
N VAL A 82 4.50 30.76 -3.10
CA VAL A 82 4.94 30.57 -4.48
C VAL A 82 4.14 31.46 -5.44
N SER A 83 4.74 31.86 -6.56
CA SER A 83 4.04 32.59 -7.61
C SER A 83 3.15 31.67 -8.45
N LEU A 84 2.04 32.23 -8.95
CA LEU A 84 1.13 31.53 -9.85
C LEU A 84 1.81 31.06 -11.14
N GLU A 85 2.82 31.82 -11.61
CA GLU A 85 3.59 31.46 -12.79
C GLU A 85 4.34 30.13 -12.59
N THR A 86 5.06 29.99 -11.47
CA THR A 86 5.77 28.75 -11.13
C THR A 86 4.78 27.59 -10.95
N LEU A 87 3.67 27.82 -10.23
CA LEU A 87 2.63 26.81 -10.04
C LEU A 87 2.02 26.34 -11.38
N HIS A 88 1.70 27.26 -12.29
CA HIS A 88 1.17 26.91 -13.61
C HIS A 88 2.18 26.09 -14.44
N ARG A 89 3.48 26.43 -14.40
CA ARG A 89 4.51 25.64 -15.10
C ARG A 89 4.62 24.22 -14.55
N MET A 90 4.51 24.04 -13.23
CA MET A 90 4.46 22.70 -12.62
C MET A 90 3.23 21.91 -13.09
N ILE A 91 2.06 22.55 -13.15
CA ILE A 91 0.82 21.94 -13.66
C ILE A 91 0.96 21.55 -15.14
N GLN A 92 1.60 22.40 -15.96
CA GLN A 92 1.86 22.09 -17.37
C GLN A 92 2.79 20.87 -17.51
N ALA A 93 3.87 20.79 -16.73
CA ALA A 93 4.75 19.63 -16.72
C ALA A 93 4.01 18.35 -16.26
N PHE A 94 3.18 18.45 -15.23
CA PHE A 94 2.33 17.34 -14.76
C PHE A 94 1.36 16.85 -15.84
N ASN A 95 0.69 17.77 -16.54
CA ASN A 95 -0.26 17.44 -17.61
C ASN A 95 0.43 16.81 -18.83
N ALA A 96 1.68 17.19 -19.11
CA ALA A 96 2.49 16.62 -20.19
C ALA A 96 3.22 15.32 -19.78
N SER A 97 3.09 14.88 -18.52
CA SER A 97 3.88 13.79 -17.95
C SER A 97 5.39 13.98 -18.13
N CYS A 98 5.85 15.23 -18.00
CA CYS A 98 7.27 15.59 -17.93
C CYS A 98 7.73 15.47 -16.46
N LEU A 99 8.42 14.37 -16.14
CA LEU A 99 8.64 13.90 -14.78
C LEU A 99 10.13 13.87 -14.44
N SER A 100 10.57 14.66 -13.47
CA SER A 100 11.97 14.75 -13.07
C SER A 100 12.56 13.41 -12.62
N TYR A 101 13.85 13.22 -12.81
CA TYR A 101 14.58 12.11 -12.21
C TYR A 101 14.69 12.33 -10.71
N VAL A 102 14.03 11.49 -9.91
CA VAL A 102 14.01 11.58 -8.44
C VAL A 102 14.58 10.30 -7.84
N PRO A 103 15.78 10.32 -7.23
CA PRO A 103 16.32 9.17 -6.52
C PRO A 103 15.50 8.81 -5.27
N GLU A 104 15.38 7.52 -4.96
CA GLU A 104 14.58 7.05 -3.82
C GLU A 104 15.22 7.21 -2.42
N LYS A 105 16.53 7.53 -2.32
CA LYS A 105 17.26 7.70 -1.04
C LYS A 105 17.73 9.14 -0.85
N GLY A 106 17.74 9.59 0.41
CA GLY A 106 18.36 10.86 0.82
C GLY A 106 17.51 11.74 1.74
N THR A 107 16.22 11.44 1.93
CA THR A 107 15.39 12.15 2.92
C THR A 107 15.53 11.55 4.32
N VAL A 108 15.57 12.43 5.32
CA VAL A 108 15.43 12.11 6.76
C VAL A 108 14.05 12.51 7.31
N GLY A 109 13.20 13.14 6.49
CA GLY A 109 11.82 13.52 6.85
C GLY A 109 11.70 14.59 7.95
N ALA A 110 12.62 15.56 8.00
CA ALA A 110 12.73 16.51 9.12
C ALA A 110 12.64 17.98 8.77
N SER A 111 13.21 18.43 7.65
CA SER A 111 13.01 19.77 7.06
C SER A 111 12.27 19.66 5.73
N GLY A 112 11.41 18.63 5.66
CA GLY A 112 10.85 18.11 4.44
C GLY A 112 11.73 17.05 3.76
N ASP A 113 11.21 16.51 2.67
CA ASP A 113 11.84 15.55 1.79
C ASP A 113 12.83 16.24 0.86
N LEU A 114 13.79 16.95 1.46
CA LEU A 114 14.65 17.92 0.80
C LEU A 114 15.34 17.36 -0.43
N ALA A 115 16.06 16.24 -0.31
CA ALA A 115 16.81 15.67 -1.43
C ALA A 115 15.92 15.25 -2.61
N PRO A 116 14.89 14.39 -2.43
CA PRO A 116 14.03 13.99 -3.53
C PRO A 116 13.20 15.15 -4.11
N LEU A 117 12.70 16.08 -3.29
CA LEU A 117 11.97 17.25 -3.80
C LEU A 117 12.89 18.25 -4.51
N SER A 118 14.17 18.33 -4.13
CA SER A 118 15.16 19.13 -4.84
C SER A 118 15.42 18.55 -6.23
N HIS A 119 15.57 17.24 -6.35
CA HIS A 119 15.65 16.54 -7.63
C HIS A 119 14.39 16.75 -8.49
N LEU A 120 13.21 16.74 -7.86
CA LEU A 120 11.96 17.08 -8.54
C LEU A 120 11.99 18.50 -9.12
N ALA A 121 12.41 19.49 -8.33
CA ALA A 121 12.48 20.88 -8.73
C ALA A 121 13.61 21.14 -9.75
N LEU A 122 14.74 20.43 -9.65
CA LEU A 122 15.88 20.54 -10.56
C LEU A 122 15.49 20.20 -12.00
N GLY A 123 14.73 19.12 -12.20
CA GLY A 123 14.16 18.79 -13.51
C GLY A 123 13.27 19.91 -14.05
N LEU A 124 12.42 20.50 -13.22
CA LEU A 124 11.55 21.61 -13.62
C LEU A 124 12.33 22.89 -13.97
N MET A 125 13.55 23.07 -13.45
CA MET A 125 14.49 24.13 -13.88
C MET A 125 15.17 23.81 -15.22
N GLY A 126 14.90 22.65 -15.83
CA GLY A 126 15.56 22.20 -17.05
C GLY A 126 16.94 21.59 -16.80
N GLU A 127 17.29 21.28 -15.55
CA GLU A 127 18.56 20.68 -15.15
C GLU A 127 18.38 19.20 -14.80
N GLY A 128 19.44 18.41 -14.95
CA GLY A 128 19.38 16.97 -14.70
C GLY A 128 18.57 16.21 -15.77
N LYS A 129 17.93 15.10 -15.37
CA LYS A 129 17.17 14.22 -16.27
C LYS A 129 15.68 14.30 -16.01
N MET A 130 14.90 14.01 -17.03
CA MET A 130 13.45 13.96 -16.98
C MET A 130 12.93 12.83 -17.87
N TRP A 131 11.83 12.21 -17.47
CA TRP A 131 11.09 11.24 -18.27
C TRP A 131 9.92 11.93 -18.97
N SER A 132 9.60 11.49 -20.18
CA SER A 132 8.31 11.78 -20.82
C SER A 132 7.86 10.64 -21.73
N PRO A 133 6.57 10.57 -22.10
CA PRO A 133 6.08 9.60 -23.07
C PRO A 133 6.76 9.70 -24.44
N LYS A 134 7.27 10.89 -24.83
CA LYS A 134 7.92 11.10 -26.13
C LYS A 134 9.39 10.67 -26.15
N SER A 135 10.10 10.83 -25.03
CA SER A 135 11.56 10.72 -24.99
C SER A 135 12.08 9.56 -24.14
N GLY A 136 11.24 8.96 -23.30
CA GLY A 136 11.76 8.24 -22.13
C GLY A 136 12.63 9.15 -21.28
N TRP A 137 13.68 8.60 -20.65
CA TRP A 137 14.66 9.37 -19.88
C TRP A 137 15.63 10.15 -20.79
N ALA A 138 15.63 11.46 -20.70
CA ALA A 138 16.54 12.37 -21.41
C ALA A 138 16.89 13.60 -20.57
N ASP A 139 17.76 14.49 -21.05
CA ASP A 139 18.08 15.73 -20.35
C ASP A 139 16.85 16.62 -20.22
N ALA A 140 16.62 17.14 -19.02
CA ALA A 140 15.42 17.88 -18.64
C ALA A 140 15.12 19.05 -19.57
N LYS A 141 16.16 19.80 -19.98
CA LYS A 141 16.07 20.88 -20.96
C LYS A 141 15.37 20.43 -22.26
N TYR A 142 15.85 19.36 -22.88
CA TYR A 142 15.31 18.89 -24.16
C TYR A 142 13.92 18.27 -24.01
N VAL A 143 13.63 17.64 -22.87
CA VAL A 143 12.28 17.13 -22.58
C VAL A 143 11.28 18.27 -22.51
N LEU A 144 11.59 19.35 -21.80
CA LEU A 144 10.73 20.53 -21.72
C LEU A 144 10.55 21.20 -23.09
N GLU A 145 11.64 21.42 -23.83
CA GLU A 145 11.61 22.00 -25.18
C GLU A 145 10.75 21.17 -26.14
N ALA A 146 10.85 19.84 -26.13
CA ALA A 146 10.07 18.93 -26.97
C ALA A 146 8.55 18.92 -26.66
N HIS A 147 8.15 19.47 -25.51
CA HIS A 147 6.75 19.65 -25.11
C HIS A 147 6.30 21.12 -25.19
N GLY A 148 7.15 22.02 -25.70
CA GLY A 148 6.86 23.46 -25.75
C GLY A 148 6.76 24.10 -24.36
N LEU A 149 7.36 23.46 -23.34
CA LEU A 149 7.34 23.92 -21.96
C LEU A 149 8.58 24.76 -21.66
N LYS A 150 8.41 25.75 -20.78
CA LYS A 150 9.51 26.60 -20.32
C LYS A 150 9.95 26.15 -18.92
N PRO A 151 11.27 26.06 -18.65
CA PRO A 151 11.78 25.83 -17.30
C PRO A 151 11.26 26.84 -16.28
N ILE A 152 11.05 26.47 -15.02
CA ILE A 152 10.68 27.42 -13.97
C ILE A 152 11.81 28.43 -13.73
N SER A 153 11.46 29.67 -13.34
CA SER A 153 12.43 30.68 -12.91
C SER A 153 12.06 31.18 -11.53
N LEU A 154 12.92 30.88 -10.55
CA LEU A 154 12.62 31.03 -9.14
C LEU A 154 12.61 32.49 -8.71
N LYS A 155 11.58 32.85 -7.94
CA LYS A 155 11.47 34.10 -7.19
C LYS A 155 11.87 33.87 -5.72
N PRO A 156 12.05 34.92 -4.89
CA PRO A 156 12.36 34.74 -3.48
C PRO A 156 11.40 33.76 -2.79
N LYS A 157 11.93 32.92 -1.89
CA LYS A 157 11.27 31.77 -1.22
C LYS A 157 10.96 30.55 -2.10
N GLU A 158 10.85 30.69 -3.42
CA GLU A 158 10.29 29.60 -4.24
C GLU A 158 11.14 28.33 -4.24
N GLY A 159 12.47 28.43 -4.17
CA GLY A 159 13.34 27.25 -4.05
C GLY A 159 13.03 26.45 -2.78
N LEU A 160 12.97 27.14 -1.64
CA LEU A 160 12.62 26.51 -0.36
C LEU A 160 11.18 25.94 -0.38
N ALA A 161 10.24 26.72 -0.89
CA ALA A 161 8.85 26.33 -1.02
C ALA A 161 8.66 25.15 -2.00
N LEU A 162 9.61 24.79 -2.85
CA LEU A 162 9.49 23.59 -3.69
C LEU A 162 9.96 22.32 -2.98
N ILE A 163 10.80 22.44 -1.95
CA ILE A 163 11.52 21.30 -1.37
C ILE A 163 11.19 21.01 0.09
N ASN A 164 10.49 21.94 0.75
CA ASN A 164 10.15 21.84 2.15
C ASN A 164 8.73 21.27 2.31
N GLY A 165 8.63 19.98 2.65
CA GLY A 165 7.37 19.27 2.92
C GLY A 165 7.52 17.74 2.85
N THR A 166 6.46 17.00 3.14
CA THR A 166 6.47 15.54 3.41
C THR A 166 5.99 14.68 2.22
N GLN A 167 6.07 15.21 0.99
CA GLN A 167 5.39 14.60 -0.16
C GLN A 167 6.03 13.30 -0.65
N MET A 168 7.31 13.03 -0.40
CA MET A 168 7.93 11.74 -0.75
C MET A 168 7.40 10.65 0.17
N ILE A 169 7.37 10.92 1.48
CA ILE A 169 6.80 9.99 2.46
C ILE A 169 5.33 9.74 2.13
N THR A 170 4.58 10.81 1.89
CA THR A 170 3.13 10.76 1.71
C THR A 170 2.73 10.11 0.39
N SER A 171 3.44 10.37 -0.71
CA SER A 171 3.11 9.75 -2.02
C SER A 171 3.34 8.24 -2.02
N LEU A 172 4.47 7.78 -1.50
CA LEU A 172 4.75 6.36 -1.32
C LEU A 172 3.80 5.72 -0.30
N GLY A 173 3.48 6.45 0.78
CA GLY A 173 2.54 5.99 1.80
C GLY A 173 1.12 5.81 1.28
N ALA A 174 0.65 6.73 0.43
CA ALA A 174 -0.65 6.61 -0.22
C ALA A 174 -0.73 5.38 -1.12
N GLU A 175 0.31 5.12 -1.93
CA GLU A 175 0.40 3.90 -2.73
C GLU A 175 0.38 2.64 -1.84
N ALA A 176 1.12 2.65 -0.73
CA ALA A 176 1.16 1.52 0.20
C ALA A 176 -0.21 1.22 0.81
N VAL A 177 -0.94 2.26 1.23
CA VAL A 177 -2.29 2.12 1.81
C VAL A 177 -3.28 1.56 0.78
N GLU A 178 -3.30 2.10 -0.43
CA GLU A 178 -4.22 1.64 -1.48
C GLU A 178 -3.95 0.18 -1.86
N ARG A 179 -2.67 -0.20 -2.01
CA ARG A 179 -2.29 -1.58 -2.28
C ARG A 179 -2.59 -2.52 -1.11
N ALA A 180 -2.36 -2.07 0.13
CA ALA A 180 -2.69 -2.82 1.33
C ALA A 180 -4.20 -3.11 1.44
N GLU A 181 -5.04 -2.12 1.17
CA GLU A 181 -6.51 -2.26 1.17
C GLU A 181 -6.99 -3.21 0.07
N ALA A 182 -6.39 -3.12 -1.13
CA ALA A 182 -6.68 -4.00 -2.25
C ALA A 182 -6.31 -5.46 -1.95
N ILE A 183 -5.13 -5.71 -1.36
CA ILE A 183 -4.68 -7.07 -1.08
C ILE A 183 -5.37 -7.67 0.14
N ALA A 184 -5.67 -6.88 1.18
CA ALA A 184 -6.35 -7.37 2.40
C ALA A 184 -7.72 -7.98 2.08
N ARG A 185 -8.51 -7.34 1.22
CA ARG A 185 -9.81 -7.87 0.79
C ARG A 185 -9.69 -9.17 -0.02
N GLN A 186 -8.64 -9.30 -0.82
CA GLN A 186 -8.36 -10.51 -1.58
C GLN A 186 -7.79 -11.63 -0.71
N ALA A 187 -7.09 -11.31 0.38
CA ALA A 187 -6.59 -12.28 1.35
C ALA A 187 -7.73 -13.09 1.99
N ASP A 188 -8.87 -12.46 2.25
CA ASP A 188 -10.07 -13.15 2.77
C ASP A 188 -10.60 -14.19 1.77
N ILE A 189 -10.65 -13.85 0.49
CA ILE A 189 -11.10 -14.75 -0.59
C ILE A 189 -10.14 -15.93 -0.74
N ILE A 190 -8.83 -15.66 -0.74
CA ILE A 190 -7.80 -16.69 -0.86
C ILE A 190 -7.85 -17.64 0.34
N ALA A 191 -7.97 -17.10 1.56
CA ALA A 191 -8.08 -17.90 2.76
C ALA A 191 -9.36 -18.75 2.81
N ALA A 192 -10.49 -18.24 2.30
CA ALA A 192 -11.73 -19.01 2.14
C ALA A 192 -11.55 -20.18 1.15
N LEU A 193 -10.84 -19.96 0.03
CA LEU A 193 -10.51 -21.03 -0.91
C LEU A 193 -9.62 -22.10 -0.26
N THR A 194 -8.60 -21.69 0.49
CA THR A 194 -7.74 -22.62 1.24
C THR A 194 -8.52 -23.39 2.30
N LEU A 195 -9.49 -22.75 2.97
CA LEU A 195 -10.34 -23.41 3.96
C LEU A 195 -11.18 -24.53 3.33
N GLU A 196 -11.76 -24.28 2.15
CA GLU A 196 -12.48 -25.32 1.40
C GLU A 196 -11.57 -26.48 1.04
N VAL A 197 -10.39 -26.20 0.48
CA VAL A 197 -9.40 -27.23 0.10
C VAL A 197 -8.98 -28.08 1.30
N LEU A 198 -8.80 -27.46 2.47
CA LEU A 198 -8.42 -28.14 3.70
C LEU A 198 -9.63 -28.73 4.45
N LYS A 199 -10.84 -28.65 3.88
CA LYS A 199 -12.08 -29.16 4.47
C LYS A 199 -12.30 -28.60 5.88
N GLY A 200 -12.18 -27.28 6.02
CA GLY A 200 -12.37 -26.56 7.26
C GLY A 200 -13.83 -26.22 7.56
N THR A 201 -14.13 -25.99 8.83
CA THR A 201 -15.46 -25.63 9.30
C THR A 201 -15.76 -24.14 9.17
N THR A 202 -16.98 -23.84 8.73
CA THR A 202 -17.48 -22.46 8.65
C THR A 202 -17.96 -21.91 9.99
N LYS A 203 -18.07 -22.75 11.03
CA LYS A 203 -18.57 -22.35 12.36
C LYS A 203 -17.74 -21.29 13.06
N ALA A 204 -16.44 -21.22 12.73
CA ALA A 204 -15.55 -20.19 13.23
C ALA A 204 -15.99 -18.76 12.86
N PHE A 205 -16.86 -18.62 11.85
CA PHE A 205 -17.28 -17.36 11.28
C PHE A 205 -18.70 -16.96 11.69
N ASP A 206 -19.34 -17.68 12.62
CA ASP A 206 -20.68 -17.38 13.13
C ASP A 206 -20.74 -15.95 13.66
N SER A 207 -21.76 -15.19 13.23
CA SER A 207 -21.90 -13.78 13.53
C SER A 207 -21.96 -13.50 15.03
N ASP A 208 -22.54 -14.39 15.83
CA ASP A 208 -22.67 -14.21 17.28
C ASP A 208 -21.29 -14.20 17.96
N ILE A 209 -20.34 -15.03 17.48
CA ILE A 209 -18.96 -15.05 18.00
C ILE A 209 -18.31 -13.68 17.83
N HIS A 210 -18.53 -13.04 16.68
CA HIS A 210 -17.88 -11.77 16.34
C HIS A 210 -18.64 -10.56 16.88
N GLU A 211 -19.94 -10.68 17.17
CA GLU A 211 -20.70 -9.70 17.94
C GLU A 211 -20.22 -9.62 19.39
N LEU A 212 -19.86 -10.76 20.00
CA LEU A 212 -19.32 -10.81 21.37
C LEU A 212 -17.93 -10.17 21.52
N ARG A 213 -17.19 -10.02 20.42
CA ARG A 213 -15.90 -9.30 20.37
C ARG A 213 -15.89 -8.30 19.22
N PRO A 214 -16.50 -7.11 19.39
CA PRO A 214 -16.99 -6.30 18.28
C PRO A 214 -15.94 -5.38 17.65
N HIS A 215 -14.75 -5.88 17.34
CA HIS A 215 -13.79 -5.14 16.52
C HIS A 215 -14.31 -5.02 15.07
N PRO A 216 -14.33 -3.81 14.47
CA PRO A 216 -14.92 -3.60 13.15
C PRO A 216 -14.34 -4.51 12.06
N GLY A 217 -13.01 -4.54 11.91
CA GLY A 217 -12.35 -5.39 10.92
C GLY A 217 -12.60 -6.87 11.17
N GLN A 218 -12.70 -7.31 12.42
CA GLN A 218 -13.01 -8.72 12.74
C GLN A 218 -14.40 -9.11 12.24
N LYS A 219 -15.41 -8.26 12.46
CA LYS A 219 -16.78 -8.49 11.98
C LYS A 219 -16.84 -8.48 10.46
N GLU A 220 -16.13 -7.55 9.82
CA GLU A 220 -16.07 -7.41 8.37
C GLU A 220 -15.47 -8.66 7.71
N VAL A 221 -14.34 -9.15 8.22
CA VAL A 221 -13.71 -10.37 7.70
C VAL A 221 -14.64 -11.57 7.88
N ALA A 222 -15.23 -11.76 9.08
CA ALA A 222 -16.16 -12.85 9.31
C ALA A 222 -17.36 -12.82 8.36
N LEU A 223 -17.91 -11.63 8.09
CA LEU A 223 -18.98 -11.44 7.11
C LEU A 223 -18.56 -11.89 5.71
N ARG A 224 -17.35 -11.53 5.25
CA ARG A 224 -16.82 -11.99 3.95
C ARG A 224 -16.70 -13.52 3.90
N PHE A 225 -16.13 -14.13 4.94
CA PHE A 225 -16.06 -15.59 5.01
C PHE A 225 -17.44 -16.25 4.92
N ARG A 226 -18.42 -15.77 5.69
CA ARG A 226 -19.81 -16.27 5.59
C ARG A 226 -20.38 -16.10 4.18
N SER A 227 -20.21 -14.94 3.56
CA SER A 227 -20.74 -14.69 2.21
C SER A 227 -20.11 -15.57 1.12
N LEU A 228 -18.87 -16.02 1.32
CA LEU A 228 -18.14 -16.87 0.37
C LEU A 228 -18.37 -18.37 0.61
N LEU A 229 -18.65 -18.76 1.86
CA LEU A 229 -18.68 -20.15 2.33
C LEU A 229 -20.07 -20.64 2.74
N ASP A 230 -21.11 -19.82 2.59
CA ASP A 230 -22.49 -20.24 2.86
C ASP A 230 -22.91 -21.36 1.89
N SER A 231 -22.84 -22.60 2.38
CA SER A 231 -23.18 -23.80 1.62
C SER A 231 -24.67 -23.96 1.35
N ASP A 232 -25.54 -23.29 2.11
CA ASP A 232 -26.99 -23.37 1.90
C ASP A 232 -27.40 -22.47 0.72
N HIS A 233 -26.73 -21.32 0.57
CA HIS A 233 -26.95 -20.43 -0.57
C HIS A 233 -26.10 -20.77 -1.80
N HIS A 234 -24.86 -21.21 -1.58
CA HIS A 234 -23.92 -21.65 -2.61
C HIS A 234 -23.43 -23.08 -2.29
N PRO A 235 -24.13 -24.13 -2.75
CA PRO A 235 -23.77 -25.50 -2.45
C PRO A 235 -22.29 -25.81 -2.71
N SER A 236 -21.62 -26.37 -1.70
CA SER A 236 -20.25 -26.87 -1.77
C SER A 236 -20.25 -28.37 -1.50
N GLU A 237 -19.85 -29.15 -2.51
CA GLU A 237 -19.71 -30.60 -2.40
C GLU A 237 -18.48 -30.96 -1.55
N ILE A 238 -17.46 -30.10 -1.54
CA ILE A 238 -16.29 -30.24 -0.67
C ILE A 238 -16.71 -30.06 0.78
N ALA A 239 -17.47 -29.01 1.11
CA ALA A 239 -18.03 -28.80 2.44
C ALA A 239 -18.89 -29.99 2.90
N GLU A 240 -19.75 -30.49 2.03
CA GLU A 240 -20.61 -31.63 2.34
C GLU A 240 -19.82 -32.92 2.60
N SER A 241 -18.74 -33.15 1.84
CA SER A 241 -17.92 -34.37 1.95
C SER A 241 -17.29 -34.60 3.33
N HIS A 242 -17.18 -33.55 4.14
CA HIS A 242 -16.55 -33.58 5.46
C HIS A 242 -17.45 -33.07 6.59
N ARG A 243 -18.75 -32.84 6.32
CA ARG A 243 -19.72 -32.29 7.29
C ARG A 243 -19.73 -33.05 8.61
N PHE A 244 -19.53 -34.38 8.57
CA PHE A 244 -19.54 -35.27 9.72
C PHE A 244 -18.17 -35.92 9.97
N CYS A 245 -17.09 -35.14 9.93
CA CYS A 245 -15.75 -35.63 10.29
C CYS A 245 -15.48 -35.52 11.80
N ASP A 246 -14.48 -36.28 12.28
CA ASP A 246 -14.08 -36.34 13.69
C ASP A 246 -13.25 -35.11 14.15
N ARG A 247 -12.97 -34.16 13.25
CA ARG A 247 -12.18 -32.97 13.59
C ARG A 247 -13.02 -32.02 14.44
N VAL A 248 -12.60 -31.82 15.70
CA VAL A 248 -13.30 -30.96 16.67
C VAL A 248 -13.04 -29.48 16.42
N GLN A 249 -11.82 -29.11 15.99
CA GLN A 249 -11.46 -27.72 15.69
C GLN A 249 -10.47 -27.65 14.54
N ASP A 250 -10.61 -26.60 13.74
CA ASP A 250 -9.58 -26.21 12.79
C ASP A 250 -8.39 -25.54 13.48
N ALA A 251 -7.25 -25.63 12.80
CA ALA A 251 -6.07 -24.89 13.15
C ALA A 251 -6.28 -23.38 13.09
N TYR A 252 -5.50 -22.65 13.90
CA TYR A 252 -5.64 -21.20 14.04
C TYR A 252 -5.44 -20.44 12.73
N THR A 253 -4.61 -20.96 11.83
CA THR A 253 -4.33 -20.35 10.51
C THR A 253 -5.57 -20.25 9.61
N MET A 254 -6.60 -21.07 9.89
CA MET A 254 -7.91 -21.02 9.23
C MET A 254 -8.94 -20.37 10.16
N ARG A 255 -9.05 -20.87 11.39
CA ARG A 255 -10.07 -20.46 12.36
C ARG A 255 -9.94 -19.03 12.85
N CYS A 256 -8.71 -18.51 12.95
CA CYS A 256 -8.44 -17.18 13.47
C CYS A 256 -8.32 -16.10 12.37
N CYS A 257 -8.72 -16.41 11.11
CA CYS A 257 -8.68 -15.41 10.04
C CYS A 257 -9.44 -14.12 10.38
N PRO A 258 -10.66 -14.13 10.96
CA PRO A 258 -11.34 -12.90 11.35
C PRO A 258 -10.53 -12.03 12.30
N GLN A 259 -9.87 -12.64 13.29
CA GLN A 259 -9.11 -11.91 14.30
C GLN A 259 -7.82 -11.33 13.71
N VAL A 260 -7.10 -12.11 12.89
CA VAL A 260 -5.79 -11.72 12.33
C VAL A 260 -5.95 -10.77 11.15
N HIS A 261 -6.82 -11.08 10.19
CA HIS A 261 -7.09 -10.18 9.07
C HIS A 261 -7.88 -8.94 9.54
N GLY A 262 -8.71 -9.07 10.58
CA GLY A 262 -9.50 -7.97 11.10
C GLY A 262 -8.66 -6.82 11.66
N ILE A 263 -7.63 -7.12 12.47
CA ILE A 263 -6.71 -6.08 12.96
C ILE A 263 -5.89 -5.45 11.83
N VAL A 264 -5.65 -6.17 10.73
CA VAL A 264 -5.02 -5.62 9.54
C VAL A 264 -5.93 -4.57 8.90
N ASN A 265 -7.22 -4.88 8.69
CA ASN A 265 -8.20 -3.92 8.14
C ASN A 265 -8.33 -2.68 9.03
N ASP A 266 -8.44 -2.86 10.35
CA ASP A 266 -8.52 -1.75 11.31
C ASP A 266 -7.25 -0.88 11.26
N THR A 267 -6.07 -1.50 11.09
CA THR A 267 -4.78 -0.80 10.96
C THR A 267 -4.70 -0.01 9.66
N ILE A 268 -5.12 -0.60 8.53
CA ILE A 268 -5.15 0.08 7.23
C ILE A 268 -6.04 1.33 7.31
N GLU A 269 -7.24 1.21 7.89
CA GLU A 269 -8.18 2.33 8.04
C GLU A 269 -7.60 3.43 8.96
N PHE A 270 -6.93 3.06 10.05
CA PHE A 270 -6.23 4.01 10.91
C PHE A 270 -5.14 4.79 10.16
N VAL A 271 -4.29 4.09 9.40
CA VAL A 271 -3.20 4.70 8.61
C VAL A 271 -3.77 5.56 7.49
N LYS A 272 -4.81 5.09 6.79
CA LYS A 272 -5.50 5.81 5.72
C LYS A 272 -5.98 7.19 6.17
N LYS A 273 -6.52 7.30 7.39
CA LYS A 273 -6.93 8.60 7.98
C LYS A 273 -5.76 9.57 8.14
N ILE A 274 -4.61 9.08 8.63
CA ILE A 274 -3.41 9.91 8.81
C ILE A 274 -2.88 10.37 7.45
N ILE A 275 -2.72 9.45 6.51
CA ILE A 275 -2.21 9.76 5.17
C ILE A 275 -3.16 10.70 4.42
N ASN A 276 -4.48 10.52 4.50
CA ASN A 276 -5.45 11.44 3.91
C ASN A 276 -5.39 12.84 4.50
N THR A 277 -5.13 12.95 5.81
CA THR A 277 -4.91 14.25 6.45
C THR A 277 -3.64 14.88 5.89
N GLU A 278 -2.53 14.13 5.84
CA GLU A 278 -1.24 14.61 5.38
C GLU A 278 -1.24 15.06 3.90
N ILE A 279 -1.89 14.30 3.01
CA ILE A 279 -2.10 14.65 1.59
C ILE A 279 -2.75 16.04 1.47
N ASN A 280 -3.61 16.41 2.42
CA ASN A 280 -4.37 17.64 2.44
C ASN A 280 -3.82 18.70 3.41
N SER A 281 -2.66 18.47 4.01
CA SER A 281 -1.99 19.43 4.89
C SER A 281 -1.18 20.47 4.11
N ALA A 282 -0.92 21.62 4.73
CA ALA A 282 0.03 22.60 4.23
C ALA A 282 1.40 22.36 4.89
N THR A 283 2.21 21.51 4.27
CA THR A 283 3.55 21.13 4.74
C THR A 283 4.62 21.95 4.01
N ASP A 284 5.01 23.07 4.63
CA ASP A 284 6.06 24.00 4.18
C ASP A 284 6.55 24.84 5.39
N ASN A 285 7.65 25.57 5.22
CA ASN A 285 8.11 26.58 6.16
C ASN A 285 9.02 27.64 5.47
N PRO A 286 8.92 28.93 5.85
CA PRO A 286 7.91 29.51 6.74
C PRO A 286 6.52 29.54 6.09
N MET A 287 5.50 29.51 6.95
CA MET A 287 4.10 29.62 6.54
C MET A 287 3.75 31.08 6.28
N VAL A 288 3.04 31.35 5.19
CA VAL A 288 2.64 32.69 4.75
C VAL A 288 1.17 32.90 5.05
N PHE A 289 0.84 33.81 5.96
CA PHE A 289 -0.51 34.22 6.29
C PHE A 289 -0.79 35.58 5.66
N ALA A 290 -1.09 35.57 4.36
CA ALA A 290 -1.28 36.80 3.59
C ALA A 290 -2.34 37.74 4.18
N GLU A 291 -3.44 37.20 4.70
CA GLU A 291 -4.51 37.99 5.35
C GLU A 291 -4.03 38.73 6.62
N ARG A 292 -3.00 38.19 7.29
CA ARG A 292 -2.34 38.81 8.44
C ARG A 292 -1.13 39.66 8.05
N GLY A 293 -0.69 39.60 6.78
CA GLY A 293 0.57 40.21 6.34
C GLY A 293 1.81 39.63 7.03
N GLU A 294 1.76 38.37 7.46
CA GLU A 294 2.77 37.79 8.34
C GLU A 294 3.33 36.47 7.78
N THR A 295 4.61 36.21 8.07
CA THR A 295 5.24 34.90 7.89
C THR A 295 5.61 34.30 9.23
N ILE A 296 5.23 33.05 9.47
CA ILE A 296 5.48 32.37 10.74
C ILE A 296 6.34 31.14 10.47
N SER A 297 7.46 31.02 11.19
CA SER A 297 8.27 29.80 11.17
C SER A 297 7.69 28.78 12.14
N GLY A 298 7.46 27.55 11.68
CA GLY A 298 6.97 26.41 12.44
C GLY A 298 7.63 25.10 11.96
N GLY A 299 6.98 23.97 12.24
CA GLY A 299 7.52 22.63 11.99
C GLY A 299 6.63 21.71 11.13
N ASN A 300 5.70 22.26 10.34
CA ASN A 300 4.75 21.46 9.53
C ASN A 300 5.42 20.56 8.48
N PHE A 301 6.72 20.72 8.25
CA PHE A 301 7.50 19.88 7.35
C PHE A 301 7.98 18.56 7.98
N HIS A 302 7.79 18.38 9.29
CA HIS A 302 8.32 17.24 10.02
C HIS A 302 7.42 16.03 9.79
N GLY A 303 7.95 14.98 9.17
CA GLY A 303 7.19 13.81 8.69
C GLY A 303 6.83 12.78 9.77
N GLU A 304 6.71 13.17 11.04
CA GLU A 304 6.54 12.21 12.15
C GLU A 304 5.23 11.43 12.04
N TYR A 305 4.13 12.13 11.72
CA TYR A 305 2.82 11.53 11.54
C TYR A 305 2.81 10.45 10.45
N PRO A 306 3.19 10.74 9.19
CA PRO A 306 3.22 9.72 8.17
C PRO A 306 4.31 8.66 8.43
N ALA A 307 5.45 8.98 9.06
CA ALA A 307 6.48 8.00 9.39
C ALA A 307 5.95 6.91 10.34
N LYS A 308 5.34 7.29 11.46
CA LYS A 308 4.78 6.32 12.42
C LYS A 308 3.64 5.53 11.81
N ALA A 309 2.76 6.19 11.06
CA ALA A 309 1.65 5.53 10.38
C ALA A 309 2.14 4.43 9.43
N LEU A 310 3.22 4.67 8.68
CA LEU A 310 3.74 3.70 7.72
C LEU A 310 4.51 2.55 8.38
N ASP A 311 5.16 2.77 9.53
CA ASP A 311 5.68 1.65 10.33
C ASP A 311 4.53 0.79 10.88
N TYR A 312 3.43 1.39 11.34
CA TYR A 312 2.23 0.64 11.75
C TYR A 312 1.61 -0.14 10.59
N LEU A 313 1.54 0.45 9.39
CA LEU A 313 1.06 -0.24 8.19
C LEU A 313 1.91 -1.48 7.89
N ALA A 314 3.24 -1.34 7.91
CA ALA A 314 4.15 -2.46 7.67
C ALA A 314 3.93 -3.59 8.68
N ILE A 315 3.86 -3.26 9.97
CA ILE A 315 3.62 -4.23 11.04
C ILE A 315 2.26 -4.93 10.88
N GLY A 316 1.20 -4.15 10.62
CA GLY A 316 -0.15 -4.69 10.47
C GLY A 316 -0.27 -5.61 9.27
N VAL A 317 0.11 -5.12 8.08
CA VAL A 317 -0.09 -5.83 6.81
C VAL A 317 0.79 -7.09 6.69
N HIS A 318 1.96 -7.12 7.35
CA HIS A 318 2.81 -8.30 7.43
C HIS A 318 2.07 -9.55 7.93
N GLU A 319 1.11 -9.38 8.85
CA GLU A 319 0.37 -10.51 9.45
C GLU A 319 -0.40 -11.33 8.40
N LEU A 320 -0.85 -10.71 7.30
CA LEU A 320 -1.49 -11.43 6.20
C LEU A 320 -0.53 -12.42 5.54
N ALA A 321 0.72 -12.02 5.28
CA ALA A 321 1.73 -12.93 4.75
C ALA A 321 2.12 -14.01 5.76
N SER A 322 2.27 -13.62 7.04
CA SER A 322 2.62 -14.53 8.13
C SER A 322 1.60 -15.67 8.26
N ILE A 323 0.30 -15.35 8.31
CA ILE A 323 -0.75 -16.37 8.41
C ILE A 323 -0.97 -17.13 7.09
N SER A 324 -0.83 -16.46 5.94
CA SER A 324 -0.94 -17.06 4.61
C SER A 324 0.14 -18.12 4.38
N GLU A 325 1.39 -17.84 4.74
CA GLU A 325 2.47 -18.80 4.58
C GLU A 325 2.27 -20.05 5.44
N ARG A 326 1.69 -19.92 6.64
CA ARG A 326 1.29 -21.08 7.44
C ARG A 326 0.15 -21.88 6.80
N ARG A 327 -0.72 -21.26 6.01
CA ARG A 327 -1.73 -21.97 5.20
C ARG A 327 -1.10 -22.67 3.99
N ILE A 328 -0.09 -22.07 3.35
CA ILE A 328 0.72 -22.73 2.31
C ILE A 328 1.40 -23.98 2.86
N GLU A 329 2.01 -23.89 4.05
CA GLU A 329 2.63 -25.05 4.71
C GLU A 329 1.63 -26.18 4.90
N ARG A 330 0.42 -25.87 5.39
CA ARG A 330 -0.64 -26.86 5.55
C ARG A 330 -1.02 -27.53 4.26
N LEU A 331 -1.24 -26.77 3.18
CA LEU A 331 -1.56 -27.30 1.86
C LEU A 331 -0.48 -28.28 1.36
N CYS A 332 0.79 -27.88 1.48
CA CYS A 332 1.93 -28.66 1.02
C CYS A 332 2.27 -29.88 1.89
N ASN A 333 1.87 -29.88 3.17
CA ASN A 333 2.22 -30.91 4.13
C ASN A 333 1.16 -32.02 4.16
N PRO A 334 1.47 -33.25 3.69
CA PRO A 334 0.48 -34.33 3.59
C PRO A 334 -0.06 -34.77 4.96
N SER A 335 0.69 -34.54 6.04
CA SER A 335 0.25 -34.81 7.41
C SER A 335 -0.79 -33.81 7.92
N LEU A 336 -1.01 -32.70 7.19
CA LEU A 336 -1.90 -31.61 7.59
C LEU A 336 -3.03 -31.37 6.59
N SER A 337 -2.86 -31.71 5.30
CA SER A 337 -3.85 -31.43 4.25
C SER A 337 -4.71 -32.60 3.81
N GLU A 338 -4.30 -33.84 4.06
CA GLU A 338 -4.86 -35.03 3.38
C GLU A 338 -4.65 -35.02 1.85
N LEU A 339 -3.75 -34.16 1.35
CA LEU A 339 -3.39 -34.05 -0.08
C LEU A 339 -2.00 -34.66 -0.32
N PRO A 340 -1.63 -34.95 -1.59
CA PRO A 340 -0.27 -35.35 -1.92
C PRO A 340 0.77 -34.32 -1.47
N ALA A 341 1.93 -34.80 -1.02
CA ALA A 341 3.01 -33.94 -0.57
C ALA A 341 3.38 -32.91 -1.65
N PHE A 342 3.46 -31.64 -1.25
CA PHE A 342 3.77 -30.51 -2.13
C PHE A 342 2.84 -30.36 -3.35
N LEU A 343 1.60 -30.89 -3.25
CA LEU A 343 0.54 -30.72 -4.22
C LEU A 343 0.90 -31.21 -5.63
N VAL A 344 1.61 -32.34 -5.73
CA VAL A 344 2.01 -32.93 -7.00
C VAL A 344 1.86 -34.45 -7.01
N ASN A 345 1.59 -35.00 -8.20
CA ASN A 345 1.63 -36.45 -8.43
C ASN A 345 3.08 -36.92 -8.62
N GLU A 346 3.32 -38.22 -8.42
CA GLU A 346 4.66 -38.83 -8.60
C GLU A 346 5.75 -38.08 -7.80
N GLY A 347 5.43 -37.79 -6.53
CA GLY A 347 6.37 -37.14 -5.60
C GLY A 347 7.69 -37.90 -5.49
N GLY A 348 8.79 -37.17 -5.52
CA GLY A 348 10.16 -37.73 -5.59
C GLY A 348 10.77 -37.64 -6.99
N LEU A 349 9.95 -37.77 -8.04
CA LEU A 349 10.34 -37.33 -9.38
C LEU A 349 9.98 -35.85 -9.59
N ASN A 350 8.79 -35.45 -9.14
CA ASN A 350 8.34 -34.06 -9.10
C ASN A 350 8.45 -33.50 -7.67
N SER A 351 8.82 -32.23 -7.57
CA SER A 351 8.92 -31.47 -6.32
C SER A 351 7.71 -30.56 -6.08
N GLY A 352 6.91 -30.27 -7.11
CA GLY A 352 5.67 -29.51 -6.96
C GLY A 352 5.90 -28.11 -6.36
N PHE A 353 5.14 -27.81 -5.30
CA PHE A 353 5.15 -26.51 -4.62
C PHE A 353 6.25 -26.37 -3.56
N MET A 354 7.16 -27.33 -3.43
CA MET A 354 8.20 -27.35 -2.39
C MET A 354 9.00 -26.03 -2.34
N ILE A 355 9.54 -25.58 -3.47
CA ILE A 355 10.37 -24.37 -3.51
C ILE A 355 9.50 -23.10 -3.55
N ALA A 356 8.29 -23.16 -4.09
CA ALA A 356 7.35 -22.04 -3.99
C ALA A 356 7.02 -21.71 -2.52
N HIS A 357 6.85 -22.75 -1.68
CA HIS A 357 6.70 -22.57 -0.24
C HIS A 357 7.96 -21.97 0.40
N CYS A 358 9.17 -22.43 0.03
CA CYS A 358 10.42 -21.80 0.50
C CYS A 358 10.50 -20.32 0.14
N THR A 359 10.07 -19.93 -1.08
CA THR A 359 9.99 -18.52 -1.49
C THR A 359 9.04 -17.74 -0.60
N ALA A 360 7.83 -18.24 -0.34
CA ALA A 360 6.89 -17.58 0.57
C ALA A 360 7.49 -17.41 1.99
N ALA A 361 8.12 -18.45 2.52
CA ALA A 361 8.78 -18.40 3.83
C ALA A 361 9.92 -17.38 3.89
N ALA A 362 10.72 -17.26 2.83
CA ALA A 362 11.78 -16.27 2.74
C ALA A 362 11.23 -14.82 2.78
N LEU A 363 10.19 -14.53 2.00
CA LEU A 363 9.56 -13.21 1.96
C LEU A 363 8.93 -12.83 3.32
N VAL A 364 8.27 -13.78 3.98
CA VAL A 364 7.77 -13.59 5.36
C VAL A 364 8.91 -13.31 6.32
N SER A 365 10.04 -14.01 6.20
CA SER A 365 11.22 -13.78 7.05
C SER A 365 11.83 -12.40 6.83
N GLU A 366 11.96 -11.95 5.58
CA GLU A 366 12.45 -10.61 5.26
C GLU A 366 11.55 -9.52 5.85
N ASN A 367 10.22 -9.70 5.78
CA ASN A 367 9.26 -8.77 6.34
C ASN A 367 9.47 -8.54 7.85
N LYS A 368 9.91 -9.55 8.61
CA LYS A 368 10.15 -9.39 10.06
C LYS A 368 11.21 -8.32 10.35
N VAL A 369 12.25 -8.24 9.53
CA VAL A 369 13.28 -7.20 9.66
C VAL A 369 12.75 -5.86 9.15
N LEU A 370 11.99 -5.85 8.06
CA LEU A 370 11.37 -4.62 7.52
C LEU A 370 10.32 -4.01 8.47
N CYS A 371 9.71 -4.81 9.33
CA CYS A 371 8.78 -4.34 10.36
C CYS A 371 9.48 -3.65 11.54
N HIS A 372 10.81 -3.67 11.63
CA HIS A 372 11.51 -2.86 12.64
C HIS A 372 11.25 -1.37 12.35
N PRO A 373 10.68 -0.60 13.31
CA PRO A 373 10.24 0.75 13.04
C PRO A 373 11.44 1.66 12.75
N SER A 374 11.36 2.43 11.66
CA SER A 374 12.37 3.45 11.37
C SER A 374 12.06 4.79 12.05
N SER A 375 10.79 5.04 12.35
CA SER A 375 10.30 6.26 13.01
C SER A 375 10.65 6.37 14.50
N ILE A 376 11.44 5.43 15.03
CA ILE A 376 12.04 5.51 16.37
C ILE A 376 13.52 5.89 16.32
N ASP A 377 14.09 5.98 15.13
CA ASP A 377 15.48 6.40 14.91
C ASP A 377 15.53 7.88 14.51
N SER A 378 16.58 8.56 14.96
CA SER A 378 16.82 9.97 14.65
C SER A 378 18.31 10.27 14.81
N LEU A 379 18.90 10.89 13.78
CA LEU A 379 20.29 11.31 13.77
C LEU A 379 20.37 12.80 13.50
N SER A 380 21.12 13.52 14.34
CA SER A 380 21.28 14.97 14.22
C SER A 380 22.02 15.35 12.93
N THR A 381 21.42 16.21 12.12
CA THR A 381 21.98 16.73 10.86
C THR A 381 22.17 18.24 10.90
N SER A 382 22.80 18.79 9.87
CA SER A 382 22.94 20.25 9.69
C SER A 382 23.59 20.96 10.89
N ALA A 383 24.65 20.36 11.43
CA ALA A 383 25.38 20.83 12.62
C ALA A 383 24.45 21.08 13.84
N ALA A 384 23.59 20.10 14.12
CA ALA A 384 22.59 20.10 15.18
C ALA A 384 21.51 21.19 15.08
N THR A 385 21.28 21.71 13.87
CA THR A 385 20.08 22.53 13.60
C THR A 385 18.86 21.63 13.38
N GLU A 386 19.08 20.46 12.79
CA GLU A 386 18.07 19.41 12.61
C GLU A 386 18.41 18.29 13.60
N ASP A 387 18.06 18.50 14.86
CA ASP A 387 18.44 17.63 15.97
C ASP A 387 17.45 16.47 16.22
N HIS A 388 16.26 16.55 15.63
CA HIS A 388 15.28 15.48 15.59
C HIS A 388 14.68 15.31 14.19
N VAL A 389 14.59 14.06 13.71
CA VAL A 389 14.12 13.70 12.37
C VAL A 389 13.19 12.49 12.42
N SER A 390 12.31 12.31 11.43
CA SER A 390 11.29 11.23 11.45
C SER A 390 11.72 9.92 10.77
N MET A 391 12.76 9.96 9.92
CA MET A 391 13.16 8.86 9.03
C MET A 391 12.02 8.31 8.16
N GLY A 392 10.97 9.11 7.90
CA GLY A 392 9.75 8.64 7.24
C GLY A 392 9.94 8.15 5.81
N GLY A 393 10.95 8.62 5.09
CA GLY A 393 11.22 8.12 3.74
C GLY A 393 11.72 6.67 3.71
N TRP A 394 12.31 6.19 4.81
CA TRP A 394 12.59 4.76 4.96
C TRP A 394 11.36 3.99 5.39
N ALA A 395 10.55 4.53 6.32
CA ALA A 395 9.27 3.94 6.73
C ALA A 395 8.36 3.66 5.52
N ALA A 396 8.20 4.64 4.63
CA ALA A 396 7.36 4.51 3.44
C ALA A 396 7.84 3.42 2.47
N ARG A 397 9.15 3.33 2.23
CA ARG A 397 9.73 2.32 1.33
C ARG A 397 9.65 0.92 1.91
N LYS A 398 9.87 0.76 3.23
CA LYS A 398 9.67 -0.53 3.91
C LYS A 398 8.21 -0.96 3.85
N ALA A 399 7.26 -0.05 4.11
CA ALA A 399 5.83 -0.36 4.04
C ALA A 399 5.43 -0.86 2.64
N LEU A 400 5.83 -0.16 1.57
CA LEU A 400 5.60 -0.62 0.19
C LEU A 400 6.19 -2.00 -0.09
N ARG A 401 7.43 -2.24 0.36
CA ARG A 401 8.10 -3.53 0.19
C ARG A 401 7.39 -4.67 0.92
N VAL A 402 6.90 -4.42 2.14
CA VAL A 402 6.12 -5.40 2.90
C VAL A 402 4.81 -5.73 2.17
N VAL A 403 4.11 -4.73 1.64
CA VAL A 403 2.90 -4.94 0.83
C VAL A 403 3.20 -5.76 -0.43
N GLU A 404 4.28 -5.45 -1.15
CA GLU A 404 4.77 -6.23 -2.30
C GLU A 404 5.00 -7.71 -1.93
N HIS A 405 5.67 -7.98 -0.81
CA HIS A 405 5.90 -9.34 -0.34
C HIS A 405 4.59 -10.05 0.05
N VAL A 406 3.64 -9.34 0.65
CA VAL A 406 2.32 -9.88 1.02
C VAL A 406 1.53 -10.30 -0.20
N GLU A 407 1.51 -9.47 -1.26
CA GLU A 407 0.88 -9.81 -2.53
C GLU A 407 1.48 -11.09 -3.15
N GLN A 408 2.81 -11.22 -3.12
CA GLN A 408 3.52 -12.38 -3.66
C GLN A 408 3.27 -13.68 -2.87
N VAL A 409 3.26 -13.59 -1.54
CA VAL A 409 2.93 -14.74 -0.67
C VAL A 409 1.49 -15.19 -0.92
N LEU A 410 0.54 -14.25 -0.99
CA LEU A 410 -0.86 -14.56 -1.29
C LEU A 410 -1.06 -15.13 -2.70
N ALA A 411 -0.25 -14.71 -3.68
CA ALA A 411 -0.27 -15.32 -5.02
C ALA A 411 0.14 -16.80 -4.99
N ILE A 412 1.14 -17.15 -4.18
CA ILE A 412 1.58 -18.54 -3.98
C ILE A 412 0.48 -19.33 -3.25
N GLU A 413 -0.16 -18.75 -2.23
CA GLU A 413 -1.30 -19.40 -1.56
C GLU A 413 -2.45 -19.66 -2.52
N LEU A 414 -2.82 -18.68 -3.34
CA LEU A 414 -3.90 -18.82 -4.32
C LEU A 414 -3.60 -19.93 -5.35
N LEU A 415 -2.36 -19.99 -5.85
CA LEU A 415 -1.93 -21.07 -6.74
C LEU A 415 -2.01 -22.44 -6.06
N ALA A 416 -1.52 -22.54 -4.82
CA ALA A 416 -1.52 -23.77 -4.04
C ALA A 416 -2.95 -24.23 -3.73
N ALA A 417 -3.85 -23.32 -3.33
CA ALA A 417 -5.25 -23.62 -3.07
C ALA A 417 -5.96 -24.11 -4.36
N CYS A 418 -5.79 -23.42 -5.48
CA CYS A 418 -6.34 -23.87 -6.76
C CYS A 418 -5.79 -25.25 -7.16
N GLN A 419 -4.50 -25.51 -6.92
CA GLN A 419 -3.91 -26.83 -7.15
C GLN A 419 -4.49 -27.90 -6.22
N GLY A 420 -4.75 -27.58 -4.95
CA GLY A 420 -5.42 -28.48 -4.01
C GLY A 420 -6.81 -28.89 -4.50
N ILE A 421 -7.57 -27.97 -5.12
CA ILE A 421 -8.86 -28.29 -5.74
C ILE A 421 -8.74 -29.37 -6.82
N GLU A 422 -7.65 -29.43 -7.60
CA GLU A 422 -7.44 -30.48 -8.61
C GLU A 422 -7.49 -31.88 -8.01
N PHE A 423 -6.94 -32.05 -6.81
CA PHE A 423 -6.92 -33.32 -6.10
C PHE A 423 -8.25 -33.67 -5.44
N LEU A 424 -9.16 -32.70 -5.32
CA LEU A 424 -10.50 -32.89 -4.78
C LEU A 424 -11.55 -33.11 -5.88
N ARG A 425 -11.20 -32.88 -7.15
CA ARG A 425 -12.12 -33.16 -8.27
C ARG A 425 -12.57 -34.63 -8.26
N PRO A 426 -13.85 -34.92 -8.56
CA PRO A 426 -14.83 -34.03 -9.21
C PRO A 426 -15.60 -33.08 -8.27
N LEU A 427 -15.33 -33.07 -6.95
CA LEU A 427 -16.05 -32.21 -6.00
C LEU A 427 -15.85 -30.72 -6.33
N ARG A 428 -16.92 -29.94 -6.15
CA ARG A 428 -16.94 -28.49 -6.32
C ARG A 428 -17.05 -27.72 -4.99
N THR A 429 -16.39 -26.57 -4.92
CA THR A 429 -16.56 -25.58 -3.85
C THR A 429 -17.78 -24.68 -4.14
N THR A 430 -18.03 -23.67 -3.32
CA THR A 430 -19.09 -22.69 -3.52
C THR A 430 -18.95 -21.96 -4.86
N THR A 431 -20.07 -21.46 -5.39
CA THR A 431 -20.09 -20.71 -6.66
C THR A 431 -19.08 -19.55 -6.73
N PRO A 432 -18.97 -18.63 -5.75
CA PRO A 432 -17.98 -17.54 -5.82
C PRO A 432 -16.54 -18.06 -5.87
N LEU A 433 -16.22 -19.13 -5.14
CA LEU A 433 -14.88 -19.70 -5.08
C LEU A 433 -14.52 -20.50 -6.33
N GLU A 434 -15.48 -21.19 -6.96
CA GLU A 434 -15.29 -21.79 -8.29
C GLU A 434 -14.98 -20.73 -9.35
N LYS A 435 -15.58 -19.53 -9.28
CA LYS A 435 -15.24 -18.44 -10.21
C LYS A 435 -13.82 -17.91 -10.02
N VAL A 436 -13.32 -17.88 -8.80
CA VAL A 436 -11.92 -17.53 -8.52
C VAL A 436 -10.97 -18.60 -9.06
N TYR A 437 -11.31 -19.88 -8.84
CA TYR A 437 -10.58 -21.01 -9.43
C TYR A 437 -10.54 -20.92 -10.96
N ASP A 438 -11.68 -20.67 -11.61
CA ASP A 438 -11.79 -20.53 -13.07
C ASP A 438 -10.90 -19.39 -13.59
N LEU A 439 -10.88 -18.24 -12.91
CA LEU A 439 -10.02 -17.10 -13.25
C LEU A 439 -8.54 -17.49 -13.23
N VAL A 440 -8.11 -18.18 -12.17
CA VAL A 440 -6.71 -18.64 -12.06
C VAL A 440 -6.41 -19.66 -13.15
N ARG A 441 -7.33 -20.60 -13.44
CA ARG A 441 -7.12 -21.64 -14.46
C ARG A 441 -7.17 -21.15 -15.90
N ALA A 442 -7.86 -20.05 -16.15
CA ALA A 442 -7.78 -19.33 -17.43
C ALA A 442 -6.39 -18.70 -17.64
N THR A 443 -5.64 -18.45 -16.56
CA THR A 443 -4.33 -17.79 -16.60
C THR A 443 -3.17 -18.78 -16.49
N VAL A 444 -3.28 -19.76 -15.58
CA VAL A 444 -2.24 -20.73 -15.24
C VAL A 444 -2.82 -22.14 -15.25
N LYS A 445 -2.18 -23.05 -15.98
CA LYS A 445 -2.61 -24.45 -16.10
C LYS A 445 -2.43 -25.22 -14.78
N PRO A 446 -3.17 -26.30 -14.53
CA PRO A 446 -2.90 -27.20 -13.40
C PRO A 446 -1.44 -27.69 -13.36
N TRP A 447 -0.89 -27.92 -12.17
CA TRP A 447 0.47 -28.41 -11.98
C TRP A 447 0.52 -29.94 -12.03
N ILE A 448 0.52 -30.50 -13.24
CA ILE A 448 0.51 -31.96 -13.45
C ILE A 448 1.92 -32.56 -13.27
N LYS A 449 2.95 -31.85 -13.75
CA LYS A 449 4.36 -32.20 -13.66
C LYS A 449 5.18 -30.94 -13.49
N ASP A 450 6.41 -31.07 -12.98
CA ASP A 450 7.27 -29.93 -12.75
C ASP A 450 7.55 -29.14 -14.05
N ARG A 451 7.48 -27.82 -13.90
CA ARG A 451 7.80 -26.83 -14.92
C ARG A 451 8.42 -25.60 -14.27
N PHE A 452 8.73 -24.59 -15.07
CA PHE A 452 9.22 -23.33 -14.54
C PHE A 452 8.09 -22.60 -13.78
N MET A 453 8.22 -22.50 -12.45
CA MET A 453 7.18 -21.96 -11.54
C MET A 453 7.07 -20.43 -11.56
N ALA A 454 8.18 -19.70 -11.72
CA ALA A 454 8.19 -18.25 -11.54
C ALA A 454 7.21 -17.48 -12.45
N PRO A 455 7.03 -17.85 -13.73
CA PRO A 455 6.03 -17.20 -14.59
C PRO A 455 4.59 -17.39 -14.10
N ASP A 456 4.27 -18.52 -13.47
CA ASP A 456 2.95 -18.80 -12.94
C ASP A 456 2.67 -17.95 -11.69
N ILE A 457 3.65 -17.85 -10.78
CA ILE A 457 3.58 -16.97 -9.60
C ILE A 457 3.39 -15.52 -10.04
N GLU A 458 4.22 -15.04 -10.98
CA GLU A 458 4.12 -13.69 -11.53
C GLU A 458 2.76 -13.43 -12.19
N ALA A 459 2.23 -14.39 -12.95
CA ALA A 459 0.93 -14.24 -13.60
C ALA A 459 -0.21 -14.11 -12.58
N VAL A 460 -0.19 -14.91 -11.49
CA VAL A 460 -1.19 -14.81 -10.42
C VAL A 460 -0.99 -13.57 -9.56
N HIS A 461 0.25 -13.15 -9.29
CA HIS A 461 0.55 -11.89 -8.61
C HIS A 461 -0.07 -10.70 -9.36
N ARG A 462 0.03 -10.68 -10.69
CA ARG A 462 -0.66 -9.66 -11.52
C ARG A 462 -2.18 -9.70 -11.40
N LEU A 463 -2.81 -10.88 -11.28
CA LEU A 463 -4.25 -10.96 -11.03
C LEU A 463 -4.64 -10.25 -9.73
N LEU A 464 -3.80 -10.35 -8.69
CA LEU A 464 -4.03 -9.71 -7.40
C LEU A 464 -3.77 -8.20 -7.45
N VAL A 465 -2.70 -7.76 -8.12
CA VAL A 465 -2.41 -6.34 -8.35
C VAL A 465 -3.52 -5.65 -9.16
N ASP A 466 -4.03 -6.33 -10.18
CA ASP A 466 -5.17 -5.88 -11.00
C ASP A 466 -6.53 -6.02 -10.28
N GLN A 467 -6.54 -6.54 -9.05
CA GLN A 467 -7.75 -6.80 -8.24
C GLN A 467 -8.78 -7.72 -8.91
N LYS A 468 -8.35 -8.58 -9.84
CA LYS A 468 -9.26 -9.45 -10.60
C LYS A 468 -9.96 -10.49 -9.72
N VAL A 469 -9.31 -10.96 -8.65
CA VAL A 469 -9.93 -11.88 -7.68
C VAL A 469 -11.05 -11.18 -6.93
N TRP A 470 -10.82 -9.93 -6.47
CA TRP A 470 -11.88 -9.13 -5.85
C TRP A 470 -13.02 -8.83 -6.83
N ASN A 471 -12.72 -8.43 -8.06
CA ASN A 471 -13.74 -8.11 -9.06
C ASN A 471 -14.66 -9.30 -9.41
N ILE A 472 -14.17 -10.53 -9.25
CA ILE A 472 -14.96 -11.76 -9.45
C ILE A 472 -15.81 -12.11 -8.23
N ALA A 473 -15.25 -12.06 -7.02
CA ALA A 473 -15.94 -12.51 -5.81
C ALA A 473 -16.75 -11.42 -5.11
N GLY A 474 -16.32 -10.16 -5.20
CA GLY A 474 -16.94 -8.98 -4.58
C GLY A 474 -18.44 -8.85 -4.85
N PRO A 475 -18.94 -9.03 -6.09
CA PRO A 475 -20.37 -8.99 -6.37
C PRO A 475 -21.20 -10.01 -5.57
N TYR A 476 -20.64 -11.19 -5.25
CA TYR A 476 -21.31 -12.19 -4.42
C TYR A 476 -21.35 -11.77 -2.94
N ILE A 477 -20.25 -11.18 -2.44
CA ILE A 477 -20.15 -10.63 -1.09
C ILE A 477 -21.18 -9.50 -0.89
N GLU A 478 -21.25 -8.56 -1.83
CA GLU A 478 -22.18 -7.43 -1.81
C GLU A 478 -23.64 -7.90 -1.85
N LYS A 479 -23.95 -8.85 -2.74
CA LYS A 479 -25.29 -9.45 -2.85
C LYS A 479 -25.74 -10.10 -1.54
N TYR A 480 -24.85 -10.87 -0.91
CA TYR A 480 -25.11 -11.51 0.38
C TYR A 480 -25.50 -10.49 1.47
N CYS A 481 -24.86 -9.32 1.48
CA CYS A 481 -25.16 -8.25 2.43
C CYS A 481 -26.51 -7.57 2.16
N MET A 482 -26.88 -7.40 0.88
CA MET A 482 -28.10 -6.69 0.47
C MET A 482 -29.38 -7.50 0.65
N GLU A 483 -29.32 -8.81 0.40
CA GLU A 483 -30.53 -9.65 0.32
C GLU A 483 -31.05 -10.11 1.71
N TYR A 484 -30.46 -9.62 2.81
CA TYR A 484 -30.78 -10.07 4.19
C TYR A 484 -30.85 -11.60 4.27
N ILE A 485 -29.91 -12.29 3.61
CA ILE A 485 -29.88 -13.75 3.59
C ILE A 485 -29.73 -14.21 5.05
N PRO A 486 -30.70 -14.97 5.59
CA PRO A 486 -30.61 -15.48 6.94
C PRO A 486 -29.31 -16.27 7.08
N GLU A 487 -28.56 -15.99 8.15
CA GLU A 487 -27.29 -16.66 8.38
C GLU A 487 -27.48 -18.18 8.38
N SER A 488 -26.79 -18.86 7.46
CA SER A 488 -26.72 -20.32 7.46
C SER A 488 -25.97 -20.80 8.71
N ARG A 489 -26.63 -21.65 9.50
CA ARG A 489 -26.07 -22.26 10.72
C ARG A 489 -26.10 -23.79 10.60
N PRO A 490 -25.33 -24.38 9.67
CA PRO A 490 -25.38 -25.80 9.39
C PRO A 490 -25.01 -26.61 10.63
N SER A 491 -25.61 -27.78 10.86
CA SER A 491 -25.20 -28.66 11.95
C SER A 491 -23.75 -29.11 11.76
N SER A 492 -22.94 -29.09 12.82
CA SER A 492 -21.55 -29.52 12.78
C SER A 492 -21.23 -30.38 14.00
N PRO A 493 -20.46 -31.48 13.86
CA PRO A 493 -20.04 -32.32 14.99
C PRO A 493 -19.15 -31.58 16.00
N THR A 494 -18.63 -30.41 15.63
CA THR A 494 -17.81 -29.54 16.49
C THR A 494 -18.63 -28.64 17.40
N ALA A 495 -19.94 -28.52 17.14
CA ALA A 495 -20.85 -27.66 17.90
C ALA A 495 -21.89 -28.53 18.63
N PHE A 496 -21.99 -28.33 19.94
CA PHE A 496 -23.01 -28.98 20.75
C PHE A 496 -24.30 -28.13 20.75
N ALA A 497 -25.43 -28.77 20.47
CA ALA A 497 -26.76 -28.18 20.64
C ALA A 497 -27.54 -29.03 21.66
N LEU A 498 -28.25 -28.37 22.59
CA LEU A 498 -29.09 -29.04 23.59
C LEU A 498 -30.26 -29.80 22.94
N ASP A 499 -30.79 -29.27 21.83
CA ASP A 499 -31.80 -29.93 21.01
C ASP A 499 -31.18 -30.34 19.66
N PRO A 500 -31.32 -31.62 19.22
CA PRO A 500 -30.77 -32.06 17.95
C PRO A 500 -31.50 -31.37 16.77
N PRO A 501 -30.79 -31.02 15.69
CA PRO A 501 -31.42 -30.46 14.50
C PRO A 501 -32.45 -31.45 13.92
N PRO A 502 -33.51 -30.96 13.25
CA PRO A 502 -34.49 -31.84 12.63
C PRO A 502 -33.80 -32.80 11.66
N SER A 503 -34.00 -34.10 11.89
CA SER A 503 -33.47 -35.20 11.09
C SER A 503 -33.67 -34.96 9.59
N PRO A 504 -32.64 -35.17 8.73
CA PRO A 504 -32.82 -35.06 7.29
C PRO A 504 -33.90 -36.04 6.86
N ARG A 505 -34.98 -35.52 6.25
CA ARG A 505 -36.08 -36.33 5.70
C ARG A 505 -35.47 -37.43 4.84
N LYS A 506 -35.56 -38.68 5.30
CA LYS A 506 -35.19 -39.86 4.50
C LYS A 506 -35.90 -39.73 3.15
N ARG A 507 -35.14 -39.61 2.05
CA ARG A 507 -35.68 -39.83 0.72
C ARG A 507 -36.23 -41.25 0.71
N VAL A 508 -37.55 -41.37 0.72
CA VAL A 508 -38.25 -42.63 0.49
C VAL A 508 -37.82 -43.11 -0.90
N ARG A 509 -37.15 -44.26 -0.96
CA ARG A 509 -36.99 -45.00 -2.21
C ARG A 509 -38.40 -45.38 -2.66
N LEU A 510 -38.84 -44.84 -3.79
CA LEU A 510 -39.92 -45.43 -4.55
C LEU A 510 -39.34 -46.70 -5.18
N GLU A 511 -39.95 -47.84 -4.85
CA GLU A 511 -39.67 -49.16 -5.42
C GLU A 511 -40.03 -49.24 -6.91
#